data_AF-A0A4U1AK17-F1
#
_entry.id   AF-A0A4U1AK17-F1
#
_cell.length_a   1.000
_cell.length_b   1.000
_cell.length_c   1.000
_cell.angle_alpha   90.00
_cell.angle_beta   90.00
_cell.angle_gamma   90.00
#
_symmetry.space_group_name_H-M   'P 1'
#
loop_
_entity.id
_entity.type
_entity.pdbx_description
1 polymer ?
#
loop_
_entity_poly.entity_id
_entity_poly.type
_entity_poly.pdbx_seq_one_letter_code
_entity_poly.pdbx_strand_id
1 'polypeptide(L)'
;MTKITKKEISETLVQNEKKWTKELMAAGWTVIPSIILEKQSALGLTPTDVNVLLQLAKHWWYQDQPPRPSKKAIADCMGVSPSTVQRSIARLAEASFIIRKERFNSAGGQTANSYHFDGLIEAAKPFAVEHVEEMEEHKKRVAETRRRKRPAKKK
;
A
#
# COMPACT_ATOMS: atom_id res chain seq x y z
N MET A 1 19.84 5.32 1.97
CA MET A 1 18.74 4.99 1.05
C MET A 1 19.13 5.39 -0.36
N THR A 2 19.27 4.42 -1.26
CA THR A 2 19.62 4.65 -2.67
C THR A 2 18.44 5.35 -3.35
N LYS A 3 18.68 6.51 -3.97
CA LYS A 3 17.62 7.23 -4.70
C LYS A 3 17.27 6.45 -5.96
N ILE A 4 16.01 6.06 -6.12
CA ILE A 4 15.49 5.41 -7.32
C ILE A 4 15.54 6.43 -8.47
N THR A 5 16.10 6.04 -9.61
CA THR A 5 16.22 6.91 -10.79
C THR A 5 14.92 6.95 -11.59
N LYS A 6 14.69 8.06 -12.31
CA LYS A 6 13.53 8.20 -13.22
C LYS A 6 13.48 7.08 -14.27
N LYS A 7 14.66 6.59 -14.69
CA LYS A 7 14.79 5.47 -15.63
C LYS A 7 14.26 4.17 -15.04
N GLU A 8 14.65 3.83 -13.82
CA GLU A 8 14.18 2.61 -13.14
C GLU A 8 12.67 2.63 -12.89
N ILE A 9 12.09 3.80 -12.55
CA ILE A 9 10.63 3.95 -12.42
C ILE A 9 9.93 3.74 -13.77
N SER A 10 10.49 4.26 -14.86
CA SER A 10 9.93 4.04 -16.20
C SER A 10 10.01 2.57 -16.61
N GLU A 11 11.12 1.90 -16.30
CA GLU A 11 11.30 0.48 -16.60
C GLU A 11 10.32 -0.39 -15.80
N THR A 12 10.07 -0.08 -14.52
CA THR A 12 9.11 -0.82 -13.70
C THR A 12 7.68 -0.65 -14.20
N LEU A 13 7.28 0.54 -14.64
CA LEU A 13 5.98 0.77 -15.27
C LEU A 13 5.82 -0.04 -16.56
N VAL A 14 6.85 -0.10 -17.41
CA VAL A 14 6.85 -0.92 -18.62
C VAL A 14 6.71 -2.41 -18.30
N GLN A 15 7.36 -2.89 -17.23
CA GLN A 15 7.20 -4.28 -16.79
C GLN A 15 5.78 -4.55 -16.25
N ASN A 16 5.19 -3.59 -15.55
CA ASN A 16 3.80 -3.69 -15.08
C ASN A 16 2.80 -3.75 -16.25
N GLU A 17 2.99 -2.95 -17.30
CA GLU A 17 2.19 -3.05 -18.53
C GLU A 17 2.34 -4.41 -19.22
N LYS A 18 3.56 -4.96 -19.27
CA LYS A 18 3.77 -6.32 -19.81
C LYS A 18 3.05 -7.39 -18.98
N LYS A 19 2.99 -7.22 -17.66
CA LYS A 19 2.32 -8.15 -16.74
C LYS A 19 0.80 -8.03 -16.79
N TRP A 20 0.27 -6.81 -16.80
CA TRP A 20 -1.14 -6.52 -16.59
C TRP A 20 -1.86 -5.99 -17.83
N THR A 21 -1.19 -5.91 -18.98
CA THR A 21 -1.67 -5.25 -20.21
C THR A 21 -1.76 -3.74 -20.10
N LYS A 22 -1.81 -3.07 -21.25
CA LYS A 22 -1.86 -1.60 -21.33
C LYS A 22 -3.23 -1.08 -20.89
N GLU A 23 -4.29 -1.83 -21.20
CA GLU A 23 -5.68 -1.49 -20.92
C GLU A 23 -5.95 -1.40 -19.43
N LEU A 24 -5.50 -2.39 -18.64
CA LEU A 24 -5.68 -2.36 -17.18
C LEU A 24 -4.85 -1.25 -16.54
N MET A 25 -3.60 -1.05 -16.98
CA MET A 25 -2.76 0.02 -16.44
C MET A 25 -3.33 1.41 -16.78
N ALA A 26 -3.94 1.59 -17.95
CA ALA A 26 -4.60 2.82 -18.37
C ALA A 26 -5.90 3.10 -17.59
N ALA A 27 -6.63 2.06 -17.18
CA ALA A 27 -7.83 2.21 -16.33
C ALA A 27 -7.52 2.72 -14.91
N GLY A 28 -6.25 2.66 -14.50
CA GLY A 28 -5.76 3.15 -13.23
C GLY A 28 -5.24 2.04 -12.35
N TRP A 29 -4.31 2.40 -11.46
CA TRP A 29 -3.65 1.49 -10.55
C TRP A 29 -3.42 2.18 -9.21
N THR A 30 -3.16 1.40 -8.17
CA THR A 30 -2.96 1.90 -6.81
C THR A 30 -1.63 1.40 -6.28
N VAL A 31 -0.77 2.31 -5.81
CA VAL A 31 0.48 1.95 -5.14
C VAL A 31 0.15 1.57 -3.70
N ILE A 32 0.52 0.37 -3.29
CA ILE A 32 0.56 -0.03 -1.88
C ILE A 32 1.89 -0.73 -1.61
N PRO A 33 2.64 -0.31 -0.58
CA PRO A 33 3.83 -1.04 -0.13
C PRO A 33 3.49 -2.50 0.21
N SER A 34 4.13 -3.45 -0.48
CA SER A 34 3.85 -4.88 -0.31
C SER A 34 4.06 -5.36 1.13
N ILE A 35 4.95 -4.71 1.88
CA ILE A 35 5.20 -5.03 3.29
C ILE A 35 3.94 -4.93 4.15
N ILE A 36 2.99 -4.04 3.82
CA ILE A 36 1.72 -3.92 4.55
C ILE A 36 0.88 -5.19 4.33
N LEU A 37 0.88 -5.75 3.12
CA LEU A 37 0.17 -7.00 2.81
C LEU A 37 0.87 -8.20 3.45
N GLU A 38 2.19 -8.25 3.39
CA GLU A 38 3.00 -9.33 3.97
C GLU A 38 2.88 -9.38 5.50
N LYS A 39 2.88 -8.22 6.15
CA LYS A 39 2.85 -8.10 7.61
C LYS A 39 1.46 -7.72 8.15
N GLN A 40 0.39 -7.91 7.36
CA GLN A 40 -0.97 -7.58 7.77
C GLN A 40 -1.37 -8.21 9.11
N SER A 41 -0.98 -9.47 9.35
CA SER A 41 -1.26 -10.18 10.61
C SER A 41 -0.44 -9.61 11.76
N ALA A 42 0.81 -9.23 11.53
CA ALA A 42 1.66 -8.62 12.55
C ALA A 42 1.20 -7.20 12.92
N LEU A 43 0.58 -6.50 11.96
CA LEU A 43 -0.10 -5.22 12.17
C LEU A 43 -1.49 -5.38 12.81
N GLY A 44 -1.97 -6.61 13.06
CA GLY A 44 -3.30 -6.85 13.63
C GLY A 44 -4.47 -6.49 12.69
N LEU A 45 -4.19 -6.35 11.39
CA LEU A 45 -5.19 -6.02 10.38
C LEU A 45 -6.00 -7.27 10.01
N THR A 46 -7.32 -7.14 9.96
CA THR A 46 -8.18 -8.17 9.39
C THR A 46 -8.21 -8.07 7.86
N PRO A 47 -8.65 -9.13 7.14
CA PRO A 47 -8.84 -9.05 5.68
C PRO A 47 -9.77 -7.91 5.25
N THR A 48 -10.80 -7.63 6.06
CA THR A 48 -11.72 -6.50 5.85
C THR A 48 -10.99 -5.17 5.99
N ASP A 49 -10.14 -5.03 7.02
CA ASP A 49 -9.36 -3.81 7.25
C ASP A 49 -8.42 -3.54 6.08
N VAL A 50 -7.73 -4.57 5.60
CA VAL A 50 -6.85 -4.45 4.41
C VAL A 50 -7.65 -4.01 3.18
N ASN A 51 -8.80 -4.63 2.89
CA ASN A 51 -9.61 -4.24 1.73
C ASN A 51 -10.13 -2.79 1.86
N VAL A 52 -10.56 -2.38 3.06
CA VAL A 52 -10.94 -0.97 3.31
C VAL A 52 -9.76 -0.03 3.06
N LEU A 53 -8.55 -0.37 3.54
CA LEU A 53 -7.34 0.42 3.28
C LEU A 53 -7.02 0.51 1.77
N LEU A 54 -7.16 -0.58 1.02
CA LEU A 54 -6.97 -0.60 -0.44
C LEU A 54 -7.97 0.33 -1.15
N GLN A 55 -9.25 0.26 -0.77
CA GLN A 55 -10.28 1.14 -1.33
C GLN A 55 -10.01 2.61 -0.98
N LEU A 56 -9.61 2.91 0.25
CA LEU A 56 -9.21 4.26 0.64
C LEU A 56 -8.01 4.75 -0.17
N ALA A 57 -6.97 3.93 -0.32
CA ALA A 57 -5.75 4.28 -1.06
C ALA A 57 -6.00 4.50 -2.55
N LYS A 58 -6.94 3.77 -3.16
CA LYS A 58 -7.40 4.00 -4.54
C LYS A 58 -7.92 5.42 -4.76
N HIS A 59 -8.43 6.07 -3.71
CA HIS A 59 -8.91 7.46 -3.76
C HIS A 59 -7.84 8.49 -3.36
N TRP A 60 -6.61 8.05 -3.04
CA TRP A 60 -5.51 8.91 -2.61
C TRP A 60 -4.50 9.14 -3.75
N TRP A 61 -4.75 10.15 -4.58
CA TRP A 61 -3.94 10.42 -5.78
C TRP A 61 -2.79 11.40 -5.54
N TYR A 62 -2.97 12.36 -4.64
CA TYR A 62 -1.97 13.35 -4.28
C TYR A 62 -1.77 13.35 -2.76
N GLN A 63 -0.52 13.51 -2.32
CA GLN A 63 -0.16 13.49 -0.90
C GLN A 63 -0.96 14.51 -0.08
N ASP A 64 -1.18 15.67 -0.67
CA ASP A 64 -1.92 16.83 -0.16
C ASP A 64 -3.45 16.72 -0.32
N GLN A 65 -3.94 15.70 -1.03
CA GLN A 65 -5.38 15.45 -1.22
C GLN A 65 -5.79 14.11 -0.61
N PRO A 66 -6.09 14.08 0.71
CA PRO A 66 -6.48 12.84 1.37
C PRO A 66 -7.76 12.25 0.75
N PRO A 67 -7.88 10.91 0.71
CA PRO A 67 -9.03 10.22 0.12
C PRO A 67 -10.32 10.58 0.85
N ARG A 68 -11.39 10.77 0.06
CA ARG A 68 -12.73 11.15 0.54
C ARG A 68 -13.87 10.24 0.04
N PRO A 69 -13.69 8.91 -0.08
CA PRO A 69 -14.81 8.05 -0.45
C PRO A 69 -15.86 8.01 0.66
N SER A 70 -17.12 7.86 0.28
CA SER A 70 -18.18 7.60 1.25
C SER A 70 -18.09 6.16 1.75
N LYS A 71 -18.50 5.91 3.00
CA LYS A 71 -18.54 4.55 3.55
C LYS A 71 -19.44 3.62 2.73
N LYS A 72 -20.51 4.18 2.15
CA LYS A 72 -21.42 3.46 1.24
C LYS A 72 -20.71 3.03 -0.04
N ALA A 73 -19.97 3.93 -0.69
CA ALA A 73 -19.24 3.60 -1.92
C ALA A 73 -18.21 2.47 -1.71
N ILE A 74 -17.50 2.49 -0.56
CA ILE A 74 -16.59 1.40 -0.18
C ILE A 74 -17.36 0.10 0.01
N ALA A 75 -18.48 0.15 0.74
CA ALA A 75 -19.30 -1.03 1.04
C ALA A 75 -19.88 -1.67 -0.23
N ASP A 76 -20.41 -0.85 -1.14
CA ASP A 76 -20.97 -1.28 -2.42
C ASP A 76 -19.86 -1.93 -3.28
N CYS A 77 -18.66 -1.35 -3.32
CA CYS A 77 -17.52 -1.92 -4.05
C CYS A 77 -17.01 -3.24 -3.44
N MET A 78 -17.06 -3.37 -2.11
CA MET A 78 -16.62 -4.56 -1.39
C MET A 78 -17.69 -5.67 -1.34
N GLY A 79 -18.95 -5.36 -1.71
CA GLY A 79 -20.07 -6.29 -1.57
C GLY A 79 -20.44 -6.61 -0.11
N VAL A 80 -20.21 -5.67 0.81
CA VAL A 80 -20.49 -5.84 2.24
C VAL A 80 -21.47 -4.77 2.75
N SER A 81 -21.97 -4.95 3.98
CA SER A 81 -22.84 -3.94 4.58
C SER A 81 -22.05 -2.66 4.97
N PRO A 82 -22.68 -1.47 4.92
CA PRO A 82 -22.05 -0.24 5.40
C PRO A 82 -21.59 -0.30 6.86
N SER A 83 -22.25 -1.11 7.70
CA SER A 83 -21.86 -1.31 9.10
C SER A 83 -20.52 -2.06 9.23
N THR A 84 -20.21 -2.99 8.32
CA THR A 84 -18.92 -3.67 8.27
C THR A 84 -17.79 -2.69 7.97
N VAL A 85 -17.96 -1.82 6.98
CA VAL A 85 -16.98 -0.77 6.66
C VAL A 85 -16.84 0.22 7.83
N GLN A 86 -17.94 0.60 8.47
CA GLN A 86 -17.91 1.48 9.65
C GLN A 86 -17.10 0.87 10.80
N ARG A 87 -17.33 -0.41 11.13
CA ARG A 87 -16.59 -1.11 12.19
C ARG A 87 -15.10 -1.21 11.87
N SER A 88 -14.76 -1.52 10.62
CA SER A 88 -13.37 -1.57 10.17
C SER A 88 -12.69 -0.21 10.27
N ILE A 89 -13.32 0.86 9.79
CA ILE A 89 -12.81 2.23 9.94
C ILE A 89 -12.62 2.62 11.42
N ALA A 90 -13.55 2.22 12.30
CA ALA A 90 -13.44 2.48 13.73
C ALA A 90 -12.23 1.76 14.35
N ARG A 91 -12.05 0.47 14.05
CA ARG A 91 -10.89 -0.32 14.48
C ARG A 91 -9.57 0.27 13.98
N LEU A 92 -9.51 0.65 12.70
CA LEU A 92 -8.33 1.27 12.11
C LEU A 92 -8.00 2.61 12.78
N ALA A 93 -9.01 3.38 13.19
CA ALA A 93 -8.81 4.64 13.91
C ALA A 93 -8.37 4.41 15.37
N GLU A 94 -8.95 3.41 16.05
CA GLU A 94 -8.56 3.01 17.40
C GLU A 94 -7.12 2.51 17.45
N ALA A 95 -6.70 1.74 16.44
CA ALA A 95 -5.31 1.30 16.25
C ALA A 95 -4.37 2.42 15.78
N SER A 96 -4.86 3.67 15.68
CA SER A 96 -4.11 4.83 15.16
C SER A 96 -3.59 4.68 13.73
N PHE A 97 -4.03 3.68 12.96
CA PHE A 97 -3.61 3.48 11.57
C PHE A 97 -4.19 4.51 10.62
N ILE A 98 -5.42 4.98 10.89
CA ILE A 98 -6.04 6.06 10.12
C ILE A 98 -6.57 7.17 11.00
N ILE A 99 -6.42 8.42 10.55
CA ILE A 99 -7.04 9.58 11.19
C ILE A 99 -8.21 10.03 10.33
N ARG A 100 -9.42 10.01 10.91
CA ARG A 100 -10.63 10.53 10.29
C ARG A 100 -10.76 12.01 10.59
N LYS A 101 -10.76 12.85 9.56
CA LYS A 101 -11.15 14.27 9.67
C LYS A 101 -12.55 14.46 9.11
N GLU A 102 -13.45 14.90 9.98
CA GLU A 102 -14.79 15.26 9.59
C GLU A 102 -14.78 16.51 8.73
N ARG A 103 -15.69 16.58 7.76
CA ARG A 103 -15.77 17.68 6.82
C ARG A 103 -17.21 18.13 6.73
N PHE A 104 -17.43 19.44 6.73
CA PHE A 104 -18.75 20.05 6.60
C PHE A 104 -18.77 20.91 5.33
N ASN A 105 -19.94 20.98 4.69
CA ASN A 105 -20.15 21.92 3.59
C ASN A 105 -20.44 23.33 4.14
N SER A 106 -20.52 24.32 3.25
CA SER A 106 -20.84 25.72 3.60
C SER A 106 -22.22 25.88 4.25
N ALA A 107 -23.12 24.91 4.05
CA ALA A 107 -24.46 24.87 4.64
C ALA A 107 -24.51 24.12 5.99
N GLY A 108 -23.37 23.72 6.56
CA GLY A 108 -23.29 23.01 7.84
C GLY A 108 -23.61 21.51 7.79
N GLY A 109 -23.92 20.96 6.62
CA GLY A 109 -24.13 19.52 6.43
C GLY A 109 -22.81 18.75 6.40
N GLN A 110 -22.77 17.60 7.08
CA GLN A 110 -21.59 16.72 7.07
C GLN A 110 -21.40 16.10 5.68
N THR A 111 -20.17 16.16 5.17
CA THR A 111 -19.75 15.58 3.89
C THR A 111 -18.88 14.35 4.13
N ALA A 112 -18.46 13.68 3.05
CA ALA A 112 -17.55 12.54 3.16
C ALA A 112 -16.25 12.95 3.88
N ASN A 113 -15.93 12.18 4.92
CA ASN A 113 -14.74 12.40 5.73
C ASN A 113 -13.48 12.23 4.88
N SER A 114 -12.40 12.90 5.28
CA SER A 114 -11.07 12.60 4.78
C SER A 114 -10.34 11.65 5.73
N TYR A 115 -9.52 10.77 5.15
CA TYR A 115 -8.74 9.77 5.88
C TYR A 115 -7.24 9.99 5.65
N HIS A 116 -6.44 9.94 6.71
CA HIS A 116 -4.98 10.03 6.64
C HIS A 116 -4.36 8.71 7.08
N PHE A 117 -3.28 8.27 6.43
CA PHE A 117 -2.61 6.98 6.68
C PHE A 117 -1.30 7.11 7.49
N ASP A 118 -1.03 8.28 8.07
CA ASP A 118 0.27 8.58 8.69
C ASP A 118 0.66 7.51 9.73
N GLY A 119 -0.27 7.12 10.60
CA GLY A 119 0.01 6.08 11.61
C GLY A 119 0.18 4.67 11.04
N LEU A 120 -0.49 4.31 9.94
CA LEU A 120 -0.22 3.05 9.24
C LEU A 120 1.20 3.04 8.66
N ILE A 121 1.63 4.16 8.06
CA ILE A 121 2.97 4.30 7.49
C ILE A 121 4.02 4.18 8.59
N GLU A 122 3.81 4.85 9.72
CA GLU A 122 4.71 4.76 10.88
C GLU A 122 4.79 3.33 11.44
N ALA A 123 3.64 2.65 11.59
CA ALA A 123 3.59 1.28 12.08
C ALA A 123 4.24 0.26 11.11
N ALA A 124 4.12 0.49 9.80
CA ALA A 124 4.69 -0.40 8.78
C ALA A 124 6.20 -0.18 8.55
N LYS A 125 6.72 1.01 8.88
CA LYS A 125 8.10 1.40 8.58
C LYS A 125 9.18 0.50 9.19
N PRO A 126 9.09 0.04 10.46
CA PRO A 126 10.08 -0.87 11.03
C PRO A 126 10.18 -2.18 10.24
N PHE A 127 9.04 -2.76 9.86
CA PHE A 127 9.02 -3.99 9.05
C PHE A 127 9.63 -3.78 7.66
N ALA A 128 9.46 -2.58 7.08
CA ALA A 128 10.06 -2.27 5.79
C ALA A 128 11.59 -2.19 5.87
N VAL A 129 12.13 -1.64 6.96
CA VAL A 129 13.58 -1.57 7.19
C VAL A 129 14.17 -2.97 7.34
N GLU A 130 13.59 -3.78 8.22
CA GLU A 130 13.99 -5.18 8.45
C GLU A 130 13.95 -5.98 7.14
N HIS A 131 12.86 -5.88 6.38
CA HIS A 131 12.71 -6.60 5.12
C HIS A 131 13.76 -6.20 4.07
N VAL A 132 14.11 -4.91 3.98
CA VAL A 132 15.16 -4.45 3.06
C VAL A 132 16.53 -5.01 3.47
N GLU A 133 16.81 -5.06 4.77
CA GLU A 133 18.05 -5.66 5.30
C GLU A 133 18.13 -7.16 4.96
N GLU A 134 17.06 -7.92 5.23
CA GLU A 134 16.96 -9.34 4.88
C GLU A 134 17.18 -9.59 3.37
N MET A 135 16.60 -8.73 2.52
CA MET A 135 16.76 -8.79 1.06
C MET A 135 18.21 -8.54 0.62
N GLU A 136 18.89 -7.56 1.20
CA GLU A 136 20.29 -7.26 0.88
C GLU A 136 21.22 -8.39 1.34
N GLU A 137 20.99 -8.98 2.51
CA GLU A 137 21.73 -10.15 2.96
C GLU A 137 21.49 -11.37 2.07
N HIS A 138 20.24 -11.63 1.68
CA HIS A 138 19.91 -12.71 0.76
C HIS A 138 20.63 -12.55 -0.58
N LYS A 139 20.63 -11.34 -1.15
CA LYS A 139 21.37 -11.03 -2.39
C LYS A 139 22.87 -11.32 -2.23
N LYS A 140 23.48 -10.91 -1.12
CA LYS A 140 24.91 -11.18 -0.82
C LYS A 140 25.19 -12.69 -0.75
N ARG A 141 24.37 -13.46 -0.03
CA ARG A 141 24.49 -14.93 0.07
C ARG A 141 24.37 -15.62 -1.29
N VAL A 142 23.41 -15.20 -2.11
CA VAL A 142 23.22 -15.74 -3.46
C VAL A 142 24.41 -15.39 -4.37
N ALA A 143 24.90 -14.15 -4.31
CA ALA A 143 26.06 -13.71 -5.09
C ALA A 143 27.35 -14.48 -4.70
N GLU A 144 27.58 -14.70 -3.41
CA GLU A 144 28.70 -15.49 -2.91
C GLU A 144 28.61 -16.94 -3.38
N THR A 145 27.44 -17.56 -3.26
CA THR A 145 27.20 -18.94 -3.73
C THR A 145 27.45 -19.06 -5.23
N ARG A 146 26.96 -18.10 -6.04
CA ARG A 146 27.22 -18.03 -7.48
C ARG A 146 28.71 -17.88 -7.78
N ARG A 147 29.45 -17.08 -7.01
CA ARG A 147 30.90 -16.89 -7.17
C ARG A 147 31.66 -18.20 -6.89
N ARG A 148 31.30 -18.94 -5.84
CA ARG A 148 31.92 -20.23 -5.48
C ARG A 148 31.70 -21.32 -6.55
N LYS A 149 30.54 -21.31 -7.23
CA LYS A 149 30.17 -22.30 -8.26
C LYS A 149 30.67 -21.98 -9.68
N ARG A 150 31.40 -20.87 -9.91
CA ARG A 150 31.95 -20.56 -11.24
C ARG A 150 33.13 -21.48 -11.54
N PRO A 151 33.07 -22.33 -12.59
CA PRO A 151 34.22 -23.14 -12.98
C PRO A 151 35.39 -22.24 -13.38
N ALA A 152 36.59 -22.58 -12.93
CA ALA A 152 37.80 -21.91 -13.40
C ALA A 152 37.90 -22.09 -14.92
N LYS A 153 38.05 -20.98 -15.65
CA LYS A 153 38.28 -21.03 -17.11
C LYS A 153 39.46 -21.98 -17.36
N LYS A 154 39.22 -23.11 -18.02
CA LYS A 154 40.30 -23.94 -18.55
C LYS A 154 41.07 -23.07 -19.55
N LYS A 155 42.38 -22.92 -19.32
CA LYS A 155 43.32 -22.29 -20.24
C LYS A 155 43.45 -23.11 -21.50
#